data_AF-A0A810NBB5-F1
#
_entry.id   AF-A0A810NBB5-F1
#
_cell.length_a   1.000
_cell.length_b   1.000
_cell.length_c   1.000
_cell.angle_alpha   90.00
_cell.angle_beta   90.00
_cell.angle_gamma   90.00
#
_symmetry.space_group_name_H-M   'P 1'
#
loop_
_entity.id
_entity.type
_entity.pdbx_description
1 polymer ?
#
loop_
_entity_poly.entity_id
_entity_poly.type
_entity_poly.pdbx_seq_one_letter_code
_entity_poly.pdbx_strand_id
1 'polypeptide(L)'
;MEHAYDTPEVSPAGAGNVEAAGPGWSARVTRTVASQIKHWRERRGLSAKQLSDRTGDLGFRVPRTVIANLETGRRDAVGVAEVLILAAALDVPPTMLLTAVGREEAVEILPDVEVPPWLGRGWILGARHPDYKSFSRANWQDARRAIALYDIHRLLVLEHQQIQTRIKRLTEHDGLSSDQSTLFGDGPQGRTSLLNHAAQEFAYSLDRIRQHRRLIQAEGFLLPTLPPGLAVSVRGSESTGRHHAEDPASDGDSATAGDDLDRLLAPILYDRLNSQMNPPSGGSSD
;
A
#
# COMPACT_ATOMS: atom_id res chain seq x y z
N MET A 1 -17.90 28.31 9.93
CA MET A 1 -18.31 27.20 10.82
C MET A 1 -17.52 25.99 10.34
N GLU A 2 -16.26 25.95 10.77
CA GLU A 2 -15.19 25.12 10.22
C GLU A 2 -14.89 24.03 11.25
N HIS A 3 -15.27 22.79 10.94
CA HIS A 3 -14.97 21.64 11.80
C HIS A 3 -13.52 21.23 11.57
N ALA A 4 -12.63 21.83 12.36
CA ALA A 4 -11.28 21.32 12.56
C ALA A 4 -11.37 19.84 12.97
N TYR A 5 -10.69 18.97 12.23
CA TYR A 5 -10.41 17.62 12.71
C TYR A 5 -9.46 17.74 13.89
N ASP A 6 -10.08 17.79 15.08
CA ASP A 6 -9.46 17.63 16.38
C ASP A 6 -8.59 16.38 16.34
N THR A 7 -7.28 16.59 16.36
CA THR A 7 -6.32 15.50 16.46
C THR A 7 -6.41 15.05 17.92
N PRO A 8 -6.89 13.83 18.23
CA PRO A 8 -7.05 13.45 19.62
C PRO A 8 -5.68 13.52 20.29
N GLU A 9 -5.57 14.46 21.22
CA GLU A 9 -4.42 14.65 22.08
C GLU A 9 -4.20 13.35 22.84
N VAL A 10 -3.18 12.58 22.45
CA VAL A 10 -2.78 11.37 23.16
C VAL A 10 -2.15 11.83 24.47
N SER A 11 -2.99 11.96 25.50
CA SER A 11 -2.55 12.28 26.85
C SER A 11 -1.58 11.21 27.34
N PRO A 12 -0.33 11.58 27.73
CA PRO A 12 0.62 10.60 28.23
C PRO A 12 0.20 10.26 29.67
N ALA A 13 -0.64 9.23 29.81
CA ALA A 13 -0.96 8.67 31.12
C ALA A 13 0.34 8.24 31.82
N GLY A 14 0.50 8.75 33.04
CA GLY A 14 1.75 8.72 33.80
C GLY A 14 2.30 7.31 34.03
N ALA A 15 3.64 7.24 34.07
CA ALA A 15 4.39 6.10 34.54
C ALA A 15 4.15 5.89 36.05
N GLY A 16 3.06 5.23 36.39
CA GLY A 16 2.79 4.67 37.71
C GLY A 16 2.88 3.15 37.62
N ASN A 17 3.85 2.57 38.32
CA ASN A 17 4.02 1.13 38.43
C ASN A 17 2.85 0.56 39.25
N VAL A 18 1.74 0.29 38.59
CA VAL A 18 0.61 -0.46 39.14
C VAL A 18 0.65 -1.82 38.49
N GLU A 19 0.96 -2.84 39.28
CA GLU A 19 0.82 -4.24 38.89
C GLU A 19 -0.65 -4.45 38.52
N ALA A 20 -0.97 -4.35 37.22
CA ALA A 20 -2.34 -4.34 36.75
C ALA A 20 -2.97 -5.70 37.08
N ALA A 21 -3.95 -5.71 37.97
CA ALA A 21 -4.71 -6.89 38.41
C ALA A 21 -5.56 -7.57 37.30
N GLY A 22 -5.25 -7.28 36.03
CA GLY A 22 -5.90 -7.80 34.84
C GLY A 22 -4.95 -8.64 33.99
N PRO A 23 -5.46 -9.24 32.90
CA PRO A 23 -4.64 -10.05 32.02
C PRO A 23 -3.52 -9.21 31.41
N GLY A 24 -2.29 -9.72 31.41
CA GLY A 24 -1.13 -9.04 30.81
C GLY A 24 -1.37 -8.70 29.33
N TRP A 25 -0.62 -7.73 28.82
CA TRP A 25 -0.78 -7.18 27.47
C TRP A 25 -0.93 -8.26 26.37
N SER A 26 -0.08 -9.29 26.35
CA SER A 26 -0.15 -10.40 25.39
C SER A 26 -1.52 -11.10 25.38
N ALA A 27 -2.13 -11.28 26.55
CA ALA A 27 -3.45 -11.89 26.66
C ALA A 27 -4.54 -10.94 26.13
N ARG A 28 -4.38 -9.62 26.27
CA ARG A 28 -5.30 -8.62 25.71
C ARG A 28 -5.24 -8.61 24.19
N VAL A 29 -4.03 -8.59 23.62
CA VAL A 29 -3.79 -8.73 22.16
C VAL A 29 -4.40 -10.02 21.64
N THR A 30 -4.20 -11.15 22.33
CA THR A 30 -4.80 -12.43 21.92
C THR A 30 -6.32 -12.38 21.95
N ARG A 31 -6.94 -11.67 22.91
CA ARG A 31 -8.40 -11.49 22.93
C ARG A 31 -8.90 -10.66 21.75
N THR A 32 -8.18 -9.60 21.35
CA THR A 32 -8.50 -8.85 20.12
C THR A 32 -8.47 -9.77 18.91
N VAL A 33 -7.39 -10.55 18.75
CA VAL A 33 -7.25 -11.52 17.65
C VAL A 33 -8.37 -12.55 17.67
N ALA A 34 -8.68 -13.14 18.82
CA ALA A 34 -9.75 -14.13 18.97
C ALA A 34 -11.14 -13.56 18.65
N SER A 35 -11.41 -12.32 19.08
CA SER A 35 -12.65 -11.59 18.75
C SER A 35 -12.79 -11.41 17.23
N GLN A 36 -11.71 -11.05 16.54
CA GLN A 36 -11.72 -10.90 15.09
C GLN A 36 -11.86 -12.24 14.36
N ILE A 37 -11.18 -13.30 14.82
CA ILE A 37 -11.36 -14.66 14.27
C ILE A 37 -12.82 -15.08 14.37
N LYS A 38 -13.43 -14.96 15.56
CA LYS A 38 -14.82 -15.33 15.80
C LYS A 38 -15.75 -14.58 14.86
N HIS A 39 -15.59 -13.27 14.75
CA HIS A 39 -16.42 -12.44 13.89
C HIS A 39 -16.35 -12.83 12.43
N TRP A 40 -15.15 -12.96 11.86
CA TRP A 40 -15.00 -13.30 10.46
C TRP A 40 -15.47 -14.72 10.18
N ARG A 41 -15.26 -15.65 11.12
CA ARG A 41 -15.81 -17.01 11.05
C ARG A 41 -17.34 -17.00 10.97
N GLU A 42 -17.99 -16.29 11.88
CA GLU A 42 -19.46 -16.16 11.94
C GLU A 42 -20.01 -15.44 10.71
N ARG A 43 -19.35 -14.38 10.24
CA ARG A 43 -19.73 -13.64 9.03
C ARG A 43 -19.65 -14.49 7.76
N ARG A 44 -18.82 -15.54 7.75
CA ARG A 44 -18.73 -16.53 6.66
C ARG A 44 -19.64 -17.75 6.88
N GLY A 45 -20.42 -17.79 7.95
CA GLY A 45 -21.29 -18.92 8.28
C GLY A 45 -20.54 -20.20 8.63
N LEU A 46 -19.27 -20.09 9.07
CA LEU A 46 -18.43 -21.24 9.36
C LEU A 46 -18.57 -21.67 10.82
N SER A 47 -18.64 -22.98 11.06
CA SER A 47 -18.39 -23.56 12.38
C SER A 47 -16.89 -23.58 12.70
N ALA A 48 -16.53 -23.69 13.98
CA ALA A 48 -15.13 -23.88 14.38
C ALA A 48 -14.51 -25.16 13.79
N LYS A 49 -15.33 -26.20 13.53
CA LYS A 49 -14.89 -27.40 12.82
C LYS A 49 -14.52 -27.08 11.37
N GLN A 50 -15.41 -26.39 10.65
CA GLN A 50 -15.15 -26.03 9.25
C GLN A 50 -13.93 -25.11 9.10
N LEU A 51 -13.72 -24.18 10.04
CA LEU A 51 -12.51 -23.36 10.03
C LEU A 51 -11.25 -24.22 10.27
N SER A 52 -11.30 -25.17 11.21
CA SER A 52 -10.23 -26.14 11.44
C SER A 52 -9.92 -26.96 10.19
N ASP A 53 -10.96 -27.46 9.52
CA ASP A 53 -10.84 -28.23 8.28
C ASP A 53 -10.16 -27.39 7.18
N ARG A 54 -10.63 -26.14 6.95
CA ARG A 54 -10.02 -25.20 5.98
C ARG A 54 -8.54 -24.92 6.25
N THR A 55 -8.15 -24.72 7.51
CA THR A 55 -6.71 -24.54 7.83
C THR A 55 -5.90 -25.81 7.52
N GLY A 56 -6.49 -26.99 7.72
CA GLY A 56 -5.89 -28.26 7.33
C GLY A 56 -5.69 -28.40 5.83
N ASP A 57 -6.67 -27.96 5.02
CA ASP A 57 -6.57 -27.97 3.56
C ASP A 57 -5.45 -27.04 3.04
N LEU A 58 -5.07 -26.03 3.83
CA LEU A 58 -3.95 -25.13 3.55
C LEU A 58 -2.59 -25.68 4.06
N GLY A 59 -2.56 -26.88 4.62
CA GLY A 59 -1.32 -27.55 5.06
C GLY A 59 -0.92 -27.29 6.52
N PHE A 60 -1.68 -26.50 7.28
CA PHE A 60 -1.45 -26.30 8.72
C PHE A 60 -2.78 -26.30 9.48
N ARG A 61 -3.15 -27.45 10.05
CA ARG A 61 -4.42 -27.58 10.78
C ARG A 61 -4.34 -26.90 12.15
N VAL A 62 -5.16 -25.88 12.36
CA VAL A 62 -5.48 -25.34 13.69
C VAL A 62 -6.65 -26.16 14.27
N PRO A 63 -6.46 -26.94 15.36
CA PRO A 63 -7.51 -27.81 15.87
C PRO A 63 -8.78 -27.04 16.26
N ARG A 64 -9.97 -27.63 16.05
CA ARG A 64 -11.25 -27.05 16.50
C ARG A 64 -11.22 -26.64 17.98
N THR A 65 -10.59 -27.44 18.83
CA THR A 65 -10.44 -27.17 20.27
C THR A 65 -9.60 -25.92 20.54
N VAL A 66 -8.54 -25.70 19.76
CA VAL A 66 -7.74 -24.47 19.81
C VAL A 66 -8.57 -23.26 19.42
N ILE A 67 -9.30 -23.33 18.31
CA ILE A 67 -10.17 -22.24 17.85
C ILE A 67 -11.20 -21.93 18.93
N ALA A 68 -11.88 -22.94 19.46
CA ALA A 68 -12.87 -22.76 20.52
C ALA A 68 -12.25 -22.12 21.78
N ASN A 69 -11.06 -22.54 22.20
CA ASN A 69 -10.41 -21.99 23.38
C ASN A 69 -9.94 -20.54 23.20
N LEU A 70 -9.51 -20.17 21.99
CA LEU A 70 -9.23 -18.77 21.65
C LEU A 70 -10.51 -17.94 21.76
N GLU A 71 -11.59 -18.38 21.10
CA GLU A 71 -12.86 -17.64 21.05
C GLU A 71 -13.57 -17.51 22.41
N THR A 72 -13.34 -18.45 23.33
CA THR A 72 -13.85 -18.37 24.71
C THR A 72 -12.89 -17.67 25.67
N GLY A 73 -11.71 -17.24 25.21
CA GLY A 73 -10.67 -16.63 26.06
C GLY A 73 -9.99 -17.60 27.04
N ARG A 74 -10.14 -18.92 26.85
CA ARG A 74 -9.44 -19.94 27.65
C ARG A 74 -7.97 -20.10 27.25
N ARG A 75 -7.61 -19.63 26.06
CA ARG A 75 -6.24 -19.57 25.55
C ARG A 75 -5.85 -18.11 25.36
N ASP A 76 -4.73 -17.72 25.95
CA ASP A 76 -4.23 -16.35 26.07
C ASP A 76 -3.00 -16.06 25.17
N ALA A 77 -2.62 -17.03 24.34
CA ALA A 77 -1.56 -16.89 23.35
C ALA A 77 -1.99 -17.44 21.98
N VAL A 78 -1.67 -16.70 20.92
CA VAL A 78 -1.83 -17.12 19.52
C VAL A 78 -0.52 -16.91 18.77
N GLY A 79 -0.07 -17.93 18.03
CA GLY A 79 1.17 -17.86 17.26
C GLY A 79 1.01 -17.12 15.94
N VAL A 80 2.11 -16.56 15.41
CA VAL A 80 2.12 -15.87 14.10
C VAL A 80 1.64 -16.80 12.98
N ALA A 81 2.07 -18.06 12.97
CA ALA A 81 1.62 -19.06 12.00
C ALA A 81 0.09 -19.30 12.08
N GLU A 82 -0.48 -19.32 13.28
CA GLU A 82 -1.93 -19.45 13.47
C GLU A 82 -2.66 -18.21 12.94
N VAL A 83 -2.15 -17.00 13.18
CA VAL A 83 -2.73 -15.76 12.62
C VAL A 83 -2.74 -15.81 11.10
N LEU A 84 -1.62 -16.17 10.47
CA LEU A 84 -1.51 -16.21 9.01
C LEU A 84 -2.44 -17.25 8.38
N ILE A 85 -2.45 -18.47 8.91
CA ILE A 85 -3.27 -19.55 8.35
C ILE A 85 -4.75 -19.32 8.60
N LEU A 86 -5.15 -18.75 9.75
CA LEU A 86 -6.53 -18.42 10.03
C LEU A 86 -7.01 -17.26 9.15
N ALA A 87 -6.17 -16.24 8.94
CA ALA A 87 -6.48 -15.15 8.02
C ALA A 87 -6.71 -15.68 6.59
N ALA A 88 -5.82 -16.57 6.11
CA ALA A 88 -5.97 -17.24 4.83
C ALA A 88 -7.24 -18.10 4.78
N ALA A 89 -7.51 -18.91 5.80
CA ALA A 89 -8.72 -19.74 5.89
C ALA A 89 -10.01 -18.94 6.09
N LEU A 90 -9.94 -17.64 6.39
CA LEU A 90 -11.09 -16.75 6.50
C LEU A 90 -11.22 -15.81 5.29
N ASP A 91 -10.26 -15.86 4.35
CA ASP A 91 -10.10 -14.93 3.23
C ASP A 91 -10.14 -13.46 3.69
N VAL A 92 -9.33 -13.13 4.70
CA VAL A 92 -9.14 -11.77 5.21
C VAL A 92 -7.65 -11.40 5.28
N PRO A 93 -7.29 -10.12 5.15
CA PRO A 93 -5.92 -9.68 5.43
C PRO A 93 -5.56 -9.99 6.90
N PRO A 94 -4.34 -10.46 7.22
CA PRO A 94 -3.92 -10.72 8.61
C PRO A 94 -4.07 -9.50 9.52
N THR A 95 -3.89 -8.29 8.98
CA THR A 95 -4.11 -7.04 9.71
C THR A 95 -5.52 -6.89 10.26
N MET A 96 -6.54 -7.48 9.60
CA MET A 96 -7.92 -7.46 10.08
C MET A 96 -8.10 -8.28 11.35
N LEU A 97 -7.27 -9.30 11.56
CA LEU A 97 -7.24 -10.06 12.81
C LEU A 97 -6.49 -9.31 13.91
N LEU A 98 -5.44 -8.57 13.56
CA LEU A 98 -4.58 -7.90 14.52
C LEU A 98 -5.14 -6.58 15.05
N THR A 99 -5.88 -5.82 14.25
CA THR A 99 -6.21 -4.42 14.60
C THR A 99 -7.69 -4.09 14.60
N ALA A 100 -8.61 -5.02 14.36
CA ALA A 100 -10.05 -4.78 14.50
C ALA A 100 -10.60 -3.55 13.74
N VAL A 101 -10.05 -3.22 12.56
CA VAL A 101 -10.42 -2.01 11.80
C VAL A 101 -11.92 -1.91 11.56
N GLY A 102 -12.50 -0.78 11.98
CA GLY A 102 -13.93 -0.46 11.82
C GLY A 102 -14.84 -1.22 12.79
N ARG A 103 -14.30 -1.83 13.84
CA ARG A 103 -15.07 -2.63 14.81
C ARG A 103 -14.84 -2.29 16.27
N GLU A 104 -13.67 -1.76 16.59
CA GLU A 104 -13.32 -1.27 17.93
C GLU A 104 -12.93 0.22 17.82
N GLU A 105 -13.10 0.99 18.89
CA GLU A 105 -12.72 2.42 18.88
C GLU A 105 -11.20 2.58 19.03
N ALA A 106 -10.58 1.71 19.83
CA ALA A 106 -9.15 1.68 20.09
C ALA A 106 -8.65 0.23 20.18
N VAL A 107 -7.37 0.03 19.88
CA VAL A 107 -6.66 -1.24 20.12
C VAL A 107 -5.30 -0.96 20.72
N GLU A 108 -4.85 -1.87 21.58
CA GLU A 108 -3.56 -1.78 22.23
C GLU A 108 -2.49 -2.55 21.43
N ILE A 109 -1.75 -1.83 20.57
CA ILE A 109 -0.73 -2.43 19.67
C ILE A 109 0.60 -2.68 20.38
N LEU A 110 0.91 -1.89 21.41
CA LEU A 110 2.06 -2.03 22.29
C LEU A 110 1.57 -1.88 23.74
N PRO A 111 2.30 -2.40 24.75
CA PRO A 111 1.91 -2.25 26.15
C PRO A 111 1.60 -0.79 26.48
N ASP A 112 0.39 -0.55 26.98
CA ASP A 112 -0.12 0.75 27.42
C ASP A 112 -0.21 1.81 26.32
N VAL A 113 -0.20 1.40 25.03
CA VAL A 113 -0.37 2.27 23.87
C VAL A 113 -1.64 1.90 23.11
N GLU A 114 -2.72 2.60 23.42
CA GLU A 114 -3.99 2.50 22.71
C GLU A 114 -4.03 3.46 21.51
N VAL A 115 -4.38 2.92 20.34
CA VAL A 115 -4.52 3.70 19.11
C VAL A 115 -5.79 3.31 18.37
N PRO A 116 -6.39 4.23 17.59
CA PRO A 116 -7.43 3.86 16.63
C PRO A 116 -6.98 2.69 15.75
N PRO A 117 -7.81 1.66 15.53
CA PRO A 117 -7.52 0.50 14.68
C PRO A 117 -6.84 0.77 13.34
N TRP A 118 -7.28 1.85 12.68
CA TRP A 118 -6.76 2.26 11.37
C TRP A 118 -5.30 2.73 11.46
N LEU A 119 -4.93 3.43 12.54
CA LEU A 119 -3.56 3.86 12.78
C LEU A 119 -2.67 2.67 13.15
N GLY A 120 -3.16 1.75 14.00
CA GLY A 120 -2.47 0.50 14.31
C GLY A 120 -2.18 -0.34 13.05
N ARG A 121 -3.16 -0.45 12.14
CA ARG A 121 -2.95 -1.07 10.82
C ARG A 121 -1.86 -0.34 10.02
N GLY A 122 -1.85 1.00 10.05
CA GLY A 122 -0.86 1.82 9.36
C GLY A 122 0.57 1.50 9.83
N TRP A 123 0.76 1.28 11.12
CA TRP A 123 2.05 0.86 11.66
C TRP A 123 2.48 -0.52 11.18
N ILE A 124 1.60 -1.53 11.26
CA ILE A 124 1.90 -2.90 10.82
C ILE A 124 2.27 -2.94 9.32
N LEU A 125 1.63 -2.11 8.50
CA LEU A 125 1.91 -2.02 7.06
C LEU A 125 3.10 -1.10 6.74
N GLY A 126 3.77 -0.55 7.74
CA GLY A 126 4.84 0.42 7.57
C GLY A 126 4.39 1.81 7.11
N ALA A 127 3.09 2.03 6.83
CA ALA A 127 2.55 3.27 6.25
C ALA A 127 2.52 4.47 7.22
N ARG A 128 2.48 4.20 8.53
CA ARG A 128 2.51 5.21 9.60
C ARG A 128 3.58 4.81 10.61
N HIS A 129 4.34 5.78 11.08
CA HIS A 129 5.23 5.54 12.21
C HIS A 129 4.38 5.49 13.50
N PRO A 130 4.80 4.70 14.49
CA PRO A 130 4.17 4.72 15.80
C PRO A 130 4.66 5.94 16.59
N ASP A 131 3.93 6.28 17.66
CA ASP A 131 4.33 7.32 18.61
C ASP A 131 4.55 6.68 19.99
N TYR A 132 5.76 6.19 20.23
CA TYR A 132 6.17 5.61 21.51
C TYR A 132 7.55 6.10 21.94
N LYS A 133 7.85 5.98 23.24
CA LYS A 133 9.13 6.41 23.81
C LYS A 133 10.32 5.68 23.18
N SER A 134 11.35 6.43 22.79
CA SER A 134 12.55 5.91 22.11
C SER A 134 12.33 5.44 20.67
N PHE A 135 11.22 5.84 20.03
CA PHE A 135 11.05 5.65 18.59
C PHE A 135 12.12 6.43 17.80
N SER A 136 12.87 5.73 16.94
CA SER A 136 13.83 6.35 16.01
C SER A 136 13.20 6.51 14.63
N ARG A 137 12.89 7.76 14.27
CA ARG A 137 12.39 8.10 12.93
C ARG A 137 13.37 7.73 11.84
N ALA A 138 14.67 7.90 12.08
CA ALA A 138 15.72 7.56 11.11
C ALA A 138 15.76 6.05 10.83
N ASN A 139 15.78 5.21 11.87
CA ASN A 139 15.81 3.75 11.70
C ASN A 139 14.52 3.24 11.03
N TRP A 140 13.38 3.87 11.35
CA TRP A 140 12.12 3.55 10.70
C TRP A 140 12.13 3.90 9.21
N GLN A 141 12.63 5.08 8.84
CA GLN A 141 12.72 5.52 7.45
C GLN A 141 13.64 4.62 6.64
N ASP A 142 14.78 4.24 7.20
CA ASP A 142 15.73 3.30 6.61
C ASP A 142 15.05 1.95 6.31
N ALA A 143 14.44 1.31 7.31
CA ALA A 143 13.71 0.05 7.11
C ALA A 143 12.51 0.17 6.16
N ARG A 144 11.77 1.29 6.22
CA ARG A 144 10.61 1.55 5.35
C ARG A 144 11.00 1.77 3.89
N ARG A 145 12.24 2.15 3.60
CA ARG A 145 12.71 2.44 2.24
C ARG A 145 12.41 1.30 1.28
N ALA A 146 12.64 0.05 1.71
CA ALA A 146 12.31 -1.14 0.93
C ALA A 146 10.81 -1.20 0.58
N ILE A 147 9.91 -0.97 1.55
CA ILE A 147 8.46 -0.98 1.32
C ILE A 147 8.06 0.11 0.31
N ALA A 148 8.56 1.32 0.50
CA ALA A 148 8.24 2.45 -0.37
C ALA A 148 8.66 2.20 -1.83
N LEU A 149 9.86 1.65 -2.04
CA LEU A 149 10.35 1.32 -3.38
C LEU A 149 9.46 0.29 -4.09
N TYR A 150 8.99 -0.74 -3.39
CA TYR A 150 8.14 -1.76 -3.99
C TYR A 150 6.71 -1.25 -4.23
N ASP A 151 6.18 -0.42 -3.34
CA ASP A 151 4.87 0.22 -3.50
C ASP A 151 4.84 1.15 -4.72
N ILE A 152 5.88 1.98 -4.88
CA ILE A 152 5.99 2.87 -6.05
C ILE A 152 6.16 2.05 -7.33
N HIS A 153 6.97 1.00 -7.32
CA HIS A 153 7.12 0.10 -8.47
C HIS A 153 5.77 -0.48 -8.90
N ARG A 154 4.97 -0.96 -7.95
CA ARG A 154 3.61 -1.47 -8.20
C ARG A 154 2.72 -0.40 -8.82
N LEU A 155 2.74 0.83 -8.31
CA LEU A 155 1.94 1.94 -8.84
C LEU A 155 2.34 2.32 -10.26
N LEU A 156 3.64 2.39 -10.56
CA LEU A 156 4.16 2.64 -11.91
C LEU A 156 3.71 1.57 -12.90
N VAL A 157 3.74 0.30 -12.50
CA VAL A 157 3.26 -0.81 -13.34
C VAL A 157 1.76 -0.71 -13.60
N LEU A 158 0.96 -0.37 -12.58
CA LEU A 158 -0.49 -0.18 -12.74
C LEU A 158 -0.81 0.99 -13.67
N GLU A 159 -0.12 2.12 -13.51
CA GLU A 159 -0.25 3.29 -14.39
C GLU A 159 0.04 2.91 -15.85
N HIS A 160 1.14 2.19 -16.09
CA HIS A 160 1.48 1.71 -17.44
C HIS A 160 0.39 0.80 -18.04
N GLN A 161 -0.17 -0.13 -17.26
CA GLN A 161 -1.24 -1.01 -17.72
C GLN A 161 -2.52 -0.23 -18.05
N GLN A 162 -2.83 0.84 -17.31
CA GLN A 162 -3.95 1.72 -17.61
C GLN A 162 -3.72 2.49 -18.92
N ILE A 163 -2.51 3.01 -19.14
CA ILE A 163 -2.12 3.66 -20.41
C ILE A 163 -2.26 2.66 -21.57
N GLN A 164 -1.71 1.45 -21.44
CA GLN A 164 -1.86 0.38 -22.44
C GLN A 164 -3.31 0.09 -22.78
N THR A 165 -4.17 -0.04 -21.77
CA THR A 165 -5.59 -0.32 -21.96
C THR A 165 -6.29 0.83 -22.67
N ARG A 166 -5.98 2.08 -22.30
CA ARG A 166 -6.53 3.29 -22.95
C ARG A 166 -6.13 3.37 -24.42
N ILE A 167 -4.85 3.15 -24.74
CA ILE A 167 -4.33 3.14 -26.12
C ILE A 167 -5.03 2.06 -26.94
N LYS A 168 -5.13 0.84 -26.40
CA LYS A 168 -5.81 -0.28 -27.07
C LYS A 168 -7.27 0.07 -27.42
N ARG A 169 -8.02 0.65 -26.48
CA ARG A 169 -9.41 1.08 -26.74
C ARG A 169 -9.50 2.16 -27.82
N LEU A 170 -8.58 3.11 -27.83
CA LEU A 170 -8.53 4.15 -28.87
C LEU A 170 -8.30 3.52 -30.25
N THR A 171 -7.37 2.56 -30.36
CA THR A 171 -7.08 1.87 -31.62
C THR A 171 -8.21 0.93 -32.08
N GLU A 172 -8.93 0.29 -31.16
CA GLU A 172 -10.06 -0.59 -31.48
C GLU A 172 -11.30 0.19 -31.92
N HIS A 173 -11.62 1.30 -31.24
CA HIS A 173 -12.72 2.17 -31.64
C HIS A 173 -12.45 2.81 -33.00
N ASP A 174 -11.19 3.13 -33.30
CA ASP A 174 -10.75 3.65 -34.59
C ASP A 174 -10.95 2.62 -35.74
N GLY A 175 -10.67 1.35 -35.48
CA GLY A 175 -10.95 0.27 -36.45
C GLY A 175 -12.44 0.05 -36.76
N LEU A 176 -13.34 0.46 -35.86
CA LEU A 176 -14.80 0.36 -36.02
C LEU A 176 -15.44 1.65 -36.58
N SER A 177 -14.84 2.83 -36.35
CA SER A 177 -15.32 4.12 -36.88
C SER A 177 -14.86 4.43 -38.30
N SER A 178 -13.92 3.67 -38.87
CA SER A 178 -13.48 3.86 -40.26
C SER A 178 -14.60 3.68 -41.30
N ASP A 179 -15.73 3.04 -40.93
CA ASP A 179 -16.92 2.91 -41.80
C ASP A 179 -17.87 4.13 -41.75
N GLN A 180 -17.69 5.09 -40.83
CA GLN A 180 -18.59 6.25 -40.67
C GLN A 180 -17.90 7.62 -40.69
N SER A 181 -16.60 7.66 -41.01
CA SER A 181 -15.74 8.85 -40.87
C SER A 181 -15.94 9.97 -41.93
N THR A 182 -17.09 10.03 -42.62
CA THR A 182 -17.39 11.14 -43.57
C THR A 182 -18.27 12.24 -42.99
N LEU A 183 -18.64 12.24 -41.70
CA LEU A 183 -19.67 13.15 -41.18
C LEU A 183 -19.30 14.07 -40.00
N PHE A 184 -18.15 13.90 -39.33
CA PHE A 184 -17.77 14.78 -38.20
C PHE A 184 -16.28 15.13 -38.20
N GLY A 185 -15.95 16.32 -38.75
CA GLY A 185 -15.00 17.33 -38.24
C GLY A 185 -13.55 17.04 -37.82
N ASP A 186 -13.12 15.81 -37.52
CA ASP A 186 -11.76 15.55 -37.07
C ASP A 186 -10.83 15.30 -38.26
N GLY A 187 -10.13 16.36 -38.67
CA GLY A 187 -9.13 16.28 -39.72
C GLY A 187 -7.94 15.39 -39.33
N PRO A 188 -7.18 14.86 -40.32
CA PRO A 188 -6.04 13.95 -40.11
C PRO A 188 -4.94 14.50 -39.17
N GLN A 189 -4.86 15.82 -39.01
CA GLN A 189 -3.90 16.50 -38.13
C GLN A 189 -4.22 16.29 -36.64
N GLY A 190 -5.50 16.38 -36.24
CA GLY A 190 -5.92 16.12 -34.86
C GLY A 190 -5.66 14.67 -34.46
N ARG A 191 -5.96 13.73 -35.36
CA ARG A 191 -5.69 12.29 -35.20
C ARG A 191 -4.21 11.99 -34.98
N THR A 192 -3.34 12.59 -35.81
CA THR A 192 -1.89 12.39 -35.69
C THR A 192 -1.36 12.92 -34.36
N SER A 193 -1.87 14.07 -33.91
CA SER A 193 -1.53 14.65 -32.60
C SER A 193 -1.91 13.73 -31.43
N LEU A 194 -3.13 13.16 -31.45
CA LEU A 194 -3.60 12.23 -30.42
C LEU A 194 -2.74 10.96 -30.33
N LEU A 195 -2.38 10.37 -31.48
CA LEU A 195 -1.53 9.17 -31.53
C LEU A 195 -0.11 9.47 -31.03
N ASN A 196 0.46 10.62 -31.40
CA ASN A 196 1.78 11.05 -30.92
C ASN A 196 1.78 11.26 -29.41
N HIS A 197 0.74 11.91 -28.87
CA HIS A 197 0.61 12.10 -27.42
C HIS A 197 0.51 10.77 -26.68
N ALA A 198 -0.32 9.84 -27.17
CA ALA A 198 -0.44 8.50 -26.60
C ALA A 198 0.88 7.71 -26.64
N ALA A 199 1.64 7.81 -27.75
CA ALA A 199 2.95 7.19 -27.87
C ALA A 199 3.97 7.80 -26.89
N GLN A 200 3.93 9.11 -26.68
CA GLN A 200 4.79 9.81 -25.73
C GLN A 200 4.50 9.41 -24.28
N GLU A 201 3.22 9.39 -23.87
CA GLU A 201 2.80 8.92 -22.55
C GLU A 201 3.24 7.47 -22.30
N PHE A 202 3.09 6.61 -23.31
CA PHE A 202 3.51 5.22 -23.24
C PHE A 202 5.03 5.10 -23.03
N ALA A 203 5.83 5.80 -23.84
CA ALA A 203 7.28 5.81 -23.71
C ALA A 203 7.73 6.35 -22.34
N TYR A 204 7.12 7.45 -21.88
CA TYR A 204 7.41 8.05 -20.57
C TYR A 204 7.12 7.09 -19.42
N SER A 205 5.98 6.38 -19.45
CA SER A 205 5.65 5.41 -18.41
C SER A 205 6.64 4.23 -18.35
N LEU A 206 7.16 3.78 -19.49
CA LEU A 206 8.20 2.74 -19.54
C LEU A 206 9.51 3.23 -18.95
N ASP A 207 9.90 4.47 -19.23
CA ASP A 207 11.13 5.05 -18.72
C ASP A 207 11.10 5.21 -17.20
N ARG A 208 9.99 5.70 -16.63
CA ARG A 208 9.80 5.76 -15.17
C ARG A 208 9.93 4.38 -14.51
N ILE A 209 9.36 3.34 -15.12
CA ILE A 209 9.54 1.96 -14.63
C ILE A 209 11.02 1.55 -14.67
N ARG A 210 11.76 1.88 -15.73
CA ARG A 210 13.21 1.56 -15.84
C ARG A 210 14.02 2.27 -14.78
N GLN A 211 13.87 3.58 -14.69
CA GLN A 211 14.60 4.42 -13.73
C GLN A 211 14.35 3.93 -12.31
N HIS A 212 13.09 3.69 -11.94
CA HIS A 212 12.74 3.19 -10.61
C HIS A 212 13.29 1.78 -10.34
N ARG A 213 13.34 0.91 -11.33
CA ARG A 213 13.97 -0.42 -11.20
C ARG A 213 15.49 -0.32 -11.00
N ARG A 214 16.16 0.62 -11.68
CA ARG A 214 17.59 0.88 -11.44
C ARG A 214 17.83 1.35 -10.01
N LEU A 215 16.93 2.19 -9.46
CA LEU A 215 16.99 2.61 -8.07
C LEU A 215 16.84 1.42 -7.09
N ILE A 216 15.85 0.53 -7.31
CA ILE A 216 15.68 -0.70 -6.49
C ILE A 216 16.97 -1.54 -6.50
N GLN A 217 17.59 -1.70 -7.68
CA GLN A 217 18.81 -2.49 -7.82
C GLN A 217 20.03 -1.81 -7.18
N ALA A 218 20.15 -0.48 -7.28
CA ALA A 218 21.23 0.29 -6.67
C ALA A 218 21.20 0.20 -5.14
N GLU A 219 20.01 0.08 -4.55
CA GLU A 219 19.78 -0.17 -3.12
C GLU A 219 20.02 -1.64 -2.71
N GLY A 220 20.42 -2.50 -3.65
CA GLY A 220 20.70 -3.92 -3.39
C GLY A 220 19.46 -4.80 -3.24
N PHE A 221 18.27 -4.31 -3.57
CA PHE A 221 17.03 -5.08 -3.47
C PHE A 221 16.75 -5.90 -4.74
N LEU A 222 16.04 -7.02 -4.56
CA LEU A 222 15.59 -7.85 -5.67
C LEU A 222 14.52 -7.13 -6.50
N LEU A 223 14.58 -7.28 -7.82
CA LEU A 223 13.60 -6.65 -8.69
C LEU A 223 12.26 -7.42 -8.67
N PRO A 224 11.12 -6.73 -8.47
CA PRO A 224 9.81 -7.36 -8.64
C PRO A 224 9.64 -7.88 -10.08
N THR A 225 8.93 -8.99 -10.22
CA THR A 225 8.59 -9.57 -11.53
C THR A 225 7.68 -8.63 -12.30
N LEU A 226 7.94 -8.45 -13.60
CA LEU A 226 7.07 -7.70 -14.49
C LEU A 226 6.11 -8.64 -15.24
N PRO A 227 4.89 -8.18 -15.58
CA PRO A 227 4.05 -8.86 -16.55
C PRO A 227 4.80 -9.13 -17.87
N PRO A 228 4.59 -10.26 -18.56
CA PRO A 228 5.42 -10.67 -19.70
C PRO A 228 5.55 -9.61 -20.81
N GLY A 229 4.43 -9.00 -21.23
CA GLY A 229 4.43 -7.96 -22.26
C GLY A 229 5.22 -6.71 -21.84
N LEU A 230 5.10 -6.32 -20.57
CA LEU A 230 5.84 -5.18 -20.02
C LEU A 230 7.34 -5.49 -19.89
N ALA A 231 7.70 -6.71 -19.51
CA ALA A 231 9.09 -7.13 -19.40
C ALA A 231 9.83 -7.01 -20.75
N VAL A 232 9.15 -7.31 -21.87
CA VAL A 232 9.71 -7.13 -23.21
C VAL A 232 9.88 -5.64 -23.54
N SER A 233 8.85 -4.82 -23.32
CA SER A 233 8.89 -3.38 -23.62
C SER A 233 9.93 -2.62 -22.79
N VAL A 234 10.13 -3.02 -21.53
CA VAL A 234 11.17 -2.45 -20.66
C VAL A 234 12.56 -2.76 -21.20
N ARG A 235 12.82 -3.94 -21.77
CA ARG A 235 14.10 -4.29 -22.40
C ARG A 235 14.29 -3.67 -23.79
N GLY A 236 13.26 -3.66 -24.63
CA GLY A 236 13.38 -3.29 -26.05
C GLY A 236 13.77 -1.84 -26.32
N SER A 237 13.31 -0.90 -25.49
CA SER A 237 13.63 0.53 -25.64
C SER A 237 15.06 0.92 -25.24
N GLU A 238 15.82 0.04 -24.58
CA GLU A 238 17.26 0.29 -24.38
C GLU A 238 18.00 0.33 -25.73
N SER A 239 17.44 -0.28 -26.79
CA SER A 239 18.02 -0.27 -28.14
C SER A 239 17.66 0.96 -28.99
N THR A 240 16.67 1.76 -28.60
CA THR A 240 16.16 2.89 -29.42
C THR A 240 16.82 4.23 -29.09
N GLY A 241 17.72 4.29 -28.10
CA GLY A 241 18.45 5.50 -27.72
C GLY A 241 19.71 5.75 -28.58
N ARG A 242 19.54 6.21 -29.82
CA ARG A 242 20.63 6.84 -30.59
C ARG A 242 20.25 8.28 -30.97
N HIS A 243 21.07 9.20 -30.45
CA HIS A 243 21.25 10.61 -30.82
C HIS A 243 20.11 11.59 -30.49
N HIS A 244 20.20 12.20 -29.31
CA HIS A 244 20.31 13.65 -29.19
C HIS A 244 21.17 13.95 -27.96
N ALA A 245 22.42 14.31 -28.24
CA ALA A 245 23.33 14.88 -27.26
C ALA A 245 23.16 16.40 -27.33
N GLU A 246 22.72 17.01 -26.23
CA GLU A 246 23.02 18.40 -25.90
C GLU A 246 23.35 18.43 -24.40
N ASP A 247 24.62 18.67 -24.09
CA ASP A 247 25.08 19.11 -22.78
C ASP A 247 24.49 20.50 -22.48
N PRO A 248 24.15 20.79 -21.22
CA PRO A 248 25.05 21.70 -20.52
C PRO A 248 25.30 21.35 -19.04
N ALA A 249 26.59 21.43 -18.70
CA ALA A 249 27.17 21.99 -17.48
C ALA A 249 26.43 21.84 -16.12
N SER A 250 27.06 21.04 -15.24
CA SER A 250 27.64 21.51 -13.98
C SER A 250 26.83 22.54 -13.17
N ASP A 251 26.08 22.06 -12.18
CA ASP A 251 26.13 22.63 -10.84
C ASP A 251 25.86 21.54 -9.80
N GLY A 252 26.75 21.46 -8.82
CA GLY A 252 26.67 20.50 -7.74
C GLY A 252 25.62 20.93 -6.75
N ASP A 253 24.64 20.07 -6.50
CA ASP A 253 23.94 20.06 -5.23
C ASP A 253 23.57 18.63 -4.85
N SER A 254 23.78 18.31 -3.58
CA SER A 254 23.59 16.96 -3.05
C SER A 254 22.10 16.62 -3.00
N ALA A 255 21.60 16.00 -4.07
CA ALA A 255 20.26 15.45 -4.12
C ALA A 255 20.08 14.41 -2.99
N THR A 256 19.24 14.75 -2.02
CA THR A 256 18.84 13.80 -0.98
C THR A 256 17.95 12.74 -1.62
N ALA A 257 18.03 11.50 -1.14
CA ALA A 257 17.30 10.37 -1.68
C ALA A 257 15.75 10.45 -1.57
N GLY A 258 15.21 11.55 -1.01
CA GLY A 258 13.80 11.92 -1.05
C GLY A 258 13.41 12.69 -2.31
N ASP A 259 14.33 13.49 -2.87
CA ASP A 259 14.10 14.37 -4.03
C ASP A 259 13.98 13.56 -5.34
N ASP A 260 14.67 12.41 -5.42
CA ASP A 260 14.50 11.45 -6.51
C ASP A 260 13.18 10.67 -6.42
N LEU A 261 12.61 10.51 -5.22
CA LEU A 261 11.30 9.89 -5.04
C LEU A 261 10.19 10.82 -5.57
N ASP A 262 10.35 12.13 -5.37
CA ASP A 262 9.43 13.18 -5.83
C ASP A 262 9.39 13.29 -7.36
N ARG A 263 10.51 13.00 -8.05
CA ARG A 263 10.58 12.93 -9.52
C ARG A 263 9.96 11.66 -10.11
N LEU A 264 9.83 10.59 -9.31
CA LEU A 264 9.37 9.27 -9.76
C LEU A 264 7.88 9.03 -9.53
N LEU A 265 7.18 9.92 -8.82
CA LEU A 265 5.72 9.85 -8.63
C LEU A 265 4.97 10.49 -9.81
N ALA A 266 3.80 9.94 -10.15
CA ALA A 266 2.97 10.53 -11.19
C ALA A 266 2.39 11.83 -10.63
N PRO A 267 2.29 12.95 -11.40
CA PRO A 267 1.77 14.21 -10.88
C PRO A 267 0.43 14.06 -10.14
N ILE A 268 -0.45 13.20 -10.66
CA ILE A 268 -1.77 12.91 -10.10
C ILE A 268 -1.70 12.15 -8.75
N LEU A 269 -0.67 11.32 -8.56
CA LEU A 269 -0.43 10.59 -7.31
C LEU A 269 0.30 11.46 -6.29
N TYR A 270 1.24 12.30 -6.73
CA TYR A 270 1.90 13.30 -5.89
C TYR A 270 0.89 14.31 -5.34
N ASP A 271 0.05 14.92 -6.19
CA ASP A 271 -0.97 15.87 -5.72
C ASP A 271 -1.96 15.23 -4.75
N ARG A 272 -2.35 13.97 -4.96
CA ARG A 272 -3.24 13.25 -4.02
C ARG A 272 -2.56 12.86 -2.71
N LEU A 273 -1.30 12.45 -2.74
CA LEU A 273 -0.54 12.10 -1.54
C LEU A 273 -0.12 13.35 -0.76
N ASN A 274 0.33 14.39 -1.45
CA ASN A 274 0.75 15.65 -0.84
C ASN A 274 -0.44 16.45 -0.29
N SER A 275 -1.60 16.48 -0.97
CA SER A 275 -2.84 17.07 -0.40
C SER A 275 -3.34 16.33 0.84
N GLN A 276 -2.97 15.06 1.03
CA GLN A 276 -3.31 14.27 2.22
C GLN A 276 -2.25 14.34 3.32
N MET A 277 -1.01 14.74 3.00
CA MET A 277 0.09 14.88 3.96
C MET A 277 0.30 16.33 4.42
N ASN A 278 0.00 17.30 3.56
CA ASN A 278 0.06 18.73 3.81
C ASN A 278 -1.20 19.38 3.20
N PRO A 279 -2.34 19.42 3.92
CA PRO A 279 -3.48 20.21 3.46
C PRO A 279 -3.05 21.68 3.33
N PRO A 280 -3.55 22.41 2.31
CA PRO A 280 -3.19 23.80 2.12
C PRO A 280 -3.46 24.58 3.41
N SER A 281 -2.41 25.19 3.97
CA SER A 281 -2.54 26.14 5.06
C SER A 281 -3.52 27.22 4.62
N GLY A 282 -4.67 27.26 5.28
CA GLY A 282 -5.75 28.18 4.97
C GLY A 282 -5.23 29.61 4.88
N GLY A 283 -5.33 30.19 3.69
CA GLY A 283 -5.25 31.63 3.53
C GLY A 283 -6.49 32.23 4.19
N SER A 284 -6.33 32.77 5.39
CA SER A 284 -7.23 33.78 5.92
C SER A 284 -7.23 34.97 4.98
N SER A 285 -8.41 35.38 4.50
CA SER A 285 -8.76 36.78 4.25
C SER A 285 -10.27 36.91 4.04
N ASP A 286 -10.87 37.69 4.94
CA ASP A 286 -12.17 38.38 4.96
C ASP A 286 -13.50 37.61 4.90
#